data_AF-A0A2S6NMT3-F1
#
_entry.id   AF-A0A2S6NMT3-F1
#
_cell.length_a   1.000
_cell.length_b   1.000
_cell.length_c   1.000
_cell.angle_alpha   90.00
_cell.angle_beta   90.00
_cell.angle_gamma   90.00
#
_symmetry.space_group_name_H-M   'P 1'
#
loop_
_entity.id
_entity.type
_entity.pdbx_description
1 polymer ?
#
loop_
_entity_poly.entity_id
_entity_poly.type
_entity_poly.pdbx_seq_one_letter_code
_entity_poly.pdbx_strand_id
1 'polypeptide(L)'
;MVKLHDLLAGSTNGGHRRLSLPEHRQIELYSKRKALAFVADEPSQEAVTDEIRGVCGAFMVLDSYLMSRMPDADGKTSWQRVLDLPRASLSQRLVAELYRVLRVAWSVAFAPQGTIDIDDGIVRIKGIVRKTVLTLDITPMGLLLLESATVWSLDALRQPYPDAYVAAMLSQYFFDIIGEIKRFNDEDRALYQFRRTGRFNRHARFDCDNPKAEVEGDFLRIEISPLYRDPALYPIDFFVMVRDTLHIIPVEALTDGALPLVELDKWRARVPDGVTLPASFRQRFWREVPAINQPMT
;
A
#
# COMPACT_ATOMS: atom_id res chain seq x y z
N MET A 1 5.52 36.72 -19.53
CA MET A 1 4.12 36.48 -19.13
C MET A 1 3.98 34.98 -18.94
N VAL A 2 4.04 34.50 -17.69
CA VAL A 2 3.90 33.06 -17.36
C VAL A 2 2.46 32.68 -17.63
N LYS A 3 2.22 31.67 -18.48
CA LYS A 3 0.85 31.29 -18.83
C LYS A 3 0.30 30.45 -17.67
N LEU A 4 -1.00 30.58 -17.40
CA LEU A 4 -1.67 29.90 -16.28
C LEU A 4 -1.41 28.36 -16.27
N HIS A 5 -1.21 27.75 -17.44
CA HIS A 5 -0.84 26.34 -17.55
C HIS A 5 0.55 26.02 -16.98
N ASP A 6 1.52 26.92 -17.12
CA ASP A 6 2.88 26.74 -16.58
C ASP A 6 2.86 26.76 -15.05
N LEU A 7 2.00 27.61 -14.46
CA LEU A 7 1.75 27.67 -13.01
C LEU A 7 1.04 26.42 -12.48
N LEU A 8 0.06 25.89 -13.23
CA LEU A 8 -0.65 24.66 -12.86
C LEU A 8 0.21 23.40 -13.01
N ALA A 9 1.05 23.33 -14.06
CA ALA A 9 2.02 22.26 -14.26
C ALA A 9 3.17 22.28 -13.24
N GLY A 10 3.59 23.46 -12.77
CA GLY A 10 4.53 23.57 -11.65
C GLY A 10 3.92 23.17 -10.31
N SER A 11 2.62 23.39 -10.13
CA SER A 11 1.90 23.09 -8.88
C SER A 11 1.60 21.60 -8.67
N THR A 12 1.71 20.75 -9.69
CA THR A 12 1.65 19.28 -9.50
C THR A 12 2.87 18.74 -8.77
N ASN A 13 3.99 19.48 -8.81
CA ASN A 13 5.29 19.06 -8.27
C ASN A 13 5.64 19.74 -6.94
N GLY A 14 4.83 20.70 -6.46
CA GLY A 14 5.02 21.40 -5.19
C GLY A 14 4.24 20.77 -4.04
N GLY A 15 4.89 20.60 -2.89
CA GLY A 15 4.38 19.88 -1.73
C GLY A 15 3.00 20.30 -1.18
N HIS A 16 2.36 19.32 -0.54
CA HIS A 16 1.18 19.43 0.34
C HIS A 16 -0.22 19.57 -0.29
N ARG A 17 -0.44 18.97 -1.47
CA ARG A 17 -1.63 18.17 -1.80
C ARG A 17 -1.37 17.61 -3.19
N ARG A 18 -0.98 16.34 -3.29
CA ARG A 18 -0.94 15.69 -4.60
C ARG A 18 -2.35 15.75 -5.16
N LEU A 19 -2.51 16.49 -6.25
CA LEU A 19 -3.73 16.45 -7.05
C LEU A 19 -3.97 14.98 -7.40
N SER A 20 -5.23 14.53 -7.35
CA SER A 20 -5.62 13.16 -7.70
C SER A 20 -5.51 12.97 -9.23
N LEU A 21 -4.29 12.95 -9.73
CA LEU A 21 -3.97 12.68 -11.12
C LEU A 21 -3.80 11.18 -11.34
N PRO A 22 -4.03 10.69 -12.57
CA PRO A 22 -3.72 9.31 -12.91
C PRO A 22 -2.26 8.96 -12.60
N GLU A 23 -2.06 7.84 -11.91
CA GLU A 23 -0.72 7.27 -11.72
C GLU A 23 -0.25 6.63 -13.03
N HIS A 24 0.86 7.11 -13.60
CA HIS A 24 1.48 6.52 -14.78
C HIS A 24 2.64 5.61 -14.39
N ARG A 25 2.70 4.42 -15.00
CA ARG A 25 3.76 3.43 -14.75
C ARG A 25 4.24 2.77 -16.01
N GLN A 26 5.54 2.51 -16.05
CA GLN A 26 6.12 1.73 -17.12
C GLN A 26 5.85 0.24 -16.86
N ILE A 27 5.32 -0.44 -17.88
CA ILE A 27 5.25 -1.89 -17.93
C ILE A 27 6.11 -2.38 -19.10
N GLU A 28 7.00 -3.32 -18.83
CA GLU A 28 7.79 -3.98 -19.85
C GLU A 28 7.18 -5.34 -20.16
N LEU A 29 6.53 -5.45 -21.32
CA LEU A 29 6.00 -6.73 -21.78
C LEU A 29 7.10 -7.65 -22.33
N TYR A 30 8.21 -7.07 -22.80
CA TYR A 30 9.36 -7.77 -23.38
C TYR A 30 10.64 -7.00 -23.07
N SER A 31 11.74 -7.71 -22.82
CA SER A 31 13.08 -7.11 -22.73
C SER A 31 13.55 -6.69 -24.12
N LYS A 32 13.38 -5.41 -24.46
CA LYS A 32 13.87 -4.80 -25.70
C LYS A 32 14.58 -3.50 -25.39
N ARG A 33 15.49 -3.08 -26.28
CA ARG A 33 16.13 -1.76 -26.17
C ARG A 33 15.07 -0.67 -26.21
N LYS A 34 15.21 0.36 -25.36
CA LYS A 34 14.36 1.55 -25.36
C LYS A 34 14.31 2.15 -26.77
N ALA A 35 13.12 2.25 -27.35
CA ALA A 35 12.89 2.85 -28.67
C ALA A 35 12.60 4.35 -28.59
N LEU A 36 12.16 4.83 -27.43
CA LEU A 36 11.86 6.23 -27.18
C LEU A 36 13.13 6.98 -26.82
N ALA A 37 13.32 8.14 -27.44
CA ALA A 37 14.32 9.12 -27.04
C ALA A 37 13.65 10.19 -26.18
N PHE A 38 14.30 10.57 -25.10
CA PHE A 38 13.84 11.61 -24.20
C PHE A 38 14.84 12.76 -24.20
N VAL A 39 14.34 13.98 -24.07
CA VAL A 39 15.20 15.13 -23.76
C VAL A 39 15.70 14.94 -22.33
N ALA A 40 16.99 15.17 -22.08
CA ALA A 40 17.50 15.14 -20.72
C ALA A 40 16.87 16.30 -19.94
N ASP A 41 16.10 15.99 -18.90
CA ASP A 41 15.77 16.99 -17.88
C ASP A 41 17.04 17.36 -17.13
N GLU A 42 17.16 18.63 -16.71
CA GLU A 42 18.09 18.95 -15.62
C GLU A 42 17.60 18.16 -14.40
N PRO A 43 18.40 17.24 -13.83
CA PRO A 43 17.95 16.48 -12.68
C PRO A 43 17.66 17.46 -11.54
N SER A 44 16.39 17.62 -11.18
CA SER A 44 16.03 18.37 -9.98
C SER A 44 16.43 17.53 -8.77
N GLN A 45 17.69 17.66 -8.35
CA GLN A 45 18.23 16.99 -7.16
C GLN A 45 17.36 17.21 -5.92
N GLU A 46 16.61 18.33 -5.88
CA GLU A 46 15.66 18.66 -4.81
C GLU A 46 14.53 17.63 -4.67
N ALA A 47 13.90 17.17 -5.76
CA ALA A 47 12.77 16.23 -5.69
C ALA A 47 13.21 14.89 -5.07
N VAL A 48 14.29 14.31 -5.58
CA VAL A 48 14.83 13.04 -5.06
C VAL A 48 15.32 13.15 -3.63
N THR A 49 15.83 14.32 -3.23
CA THR A 49 16.17 14.56 -1.82
C THR A 49 14.94 14.45 -0.91
N ASP A 50 13.79 14.95 -1.36
CA ASP A 50 12.53 14.84 -0.62
C ASP A 50 12.02 13.40 -0.57
N GLU A 51 12.07 12.66 -1.67
CA GLU A 51 11.66 11.24 -1.67
C GLU A 51 12.57 10.37 -0.79
N ILE A 52 13.89 10.61 -0.81
CA ILE A 52 14.83 9.91 0.08
C ILE A 52 14.54 10.26 1.54
N ARG A 53 14.25 11.54 1.84
CA ARG A 53 13.85 11.96 3.20
C ARG A 53 12.57 11.27 3.64
N GLY A 54 11.56 11.19 2.77
CA GLY A 54 10.29 10.49 3.03
C GLY A 54 10.50 9.01 3.36
N VAL A 55 11.29 8.32 2.55
CA VAL A 55 11.66 6.90 2.77
C VAL A 55 12.47 6.70 4.05
N CYS A 56 13.42 7.58 4.35
CA CYS A 56 14.18 7.52 5.61
C CYS A 56 13.28 7.77 6.83
N GLY A 57 12.34 8.72 6.74
CA GLY A 57 11.34 8.98 7.77
C GLY A 57 10.42 7.78 7.98
N ALA A 58 9.91 7.19 6.89
CA ALA A 58 9.10 5.98 6.93
C ALA A 58 9.85 4.82 7.60
N PHE A 59 11.13 4.62 7.27
CA PHE A 59 11.99 3.64 7.94
C PHE A 59 12.06 3.89 9.45
N MET A 60 12.37 5.12 9.88
CA MET A 60 12.54 5.44 11.30
C MET A 60 11.26 5.19 12.10
N VAL A 61 10.11 5.58 11.55
CA VAL A 61 8.81 5.35 12.21
C VAL A 61 8.49 3.86 12.27
N LEU A 62 8.68 3.13 11.17
CA LEU A 62 8.45 1.68 11.12
C LEU A 62 9.39 0.92 12.07
N ASP A 63 10.69 1.24 12.07
CA ASP A 63 11.68 0.65 12.96
C ASP A 63 11.30 0.89 14.42
N SER A 64 11.04 2.15 14.80
CA SER A 64 10.64 2.49 16.17
C SER A 64 9.40 1.73 16.61
N TYR A 65 8.39 1.65 15.74
CA TYR A 65 7.17 0.91 16.00
C TYR A 65 7.43 -0.59 16.17
N LEU A 66 8.20 -1.23 15.29
CA LEU A 66 8.51 -2.65 15.38
C LEU A 66 9.37 -2.96 16.61
N MET A 67 10.35 -2.10 16.93
CA MET A 67 11.22 -2.27 18.10
C MET A 67 10.45 -2.12 19.41
N SER A 68 9.46 -1.22 19.47
CA SER A 68 8.61 -1.07 20.68
C SER A 68 7.85 -2.35 21.07
N ARG A 69 7.78 -3.33 20.16
CA ARG A 69 7.08 -4.60 20.34
C ARG A 69 8.02 -5.79 20.53
N MET A 70 9.33 -5.56 20.53
CA MET A 70 10.34 -6.58 20.68
C MET A 70 11.15 -6.28 21.96
N PRO A 71 10.96 -7.05 23.04
CA PRO A 71 11.63 -6.81 24.33
C PRO A 71 13.17 -6.77 24.22
N ASP A 72 13.74 -7.55 23.31
CA ASP A 72 15.19 -7.67 23.11
C ASP A 72 15.69 -6.91 21.87
N ALA A 73 15.03 -5.82 21.48
CA ALA A 73 15.41 -5.03 20.30
C ALA A 73 16.74 -4.25 20.48
N ASP A 74 17.08 -3.93 21.73
CA ASP A 74 18.24 -3.12 22.07
C ASP A 74 19.55 -3.86 21.80
N GLY A 75 20.55 -3.14 21.27
CA GLY A 75 21.86 -3.70 20.92
C GLY A 75 21.88 -4.56 19.65
N LYS A 76 20.73 -4.90 19.07
CA LYS A 76 20.66 -5.64 17.80
C LYS A 76 20.99 -4.75 16.61
N THR A 77 21.75 -5.31 15.68
CA THR A 77 21.96 -4.73 14.36
C THR A 77 20.66 -4.66 13.57
N SER A 78 20.57 -3.75 12.60
CA SER A 78 19.39 -3.64 11.72
C SER A 78 19.08 -4.93 10.98
N TRP A 79 20.10 -5.75 10.66
CA TRP A 79 19.91 -7.07 10.07
C TRP A 79 19.37 -8.12 11.05
N GLN A 80 19.90 -8.19 12.27
CA GLN A 80 19.35 -9.08 13.30
C GLN A 80 17.88 -8.77 13.56
N ARG A 81 17.52 -7.48 13.56
CA ARG A 81 16.12 -7.05 13.64
C ARG A 81 15.26 -7.62 12.50
N VAL A 82 15.74 -7.62 11.25
CA VAL A 82 15.04 -8.24 10.10
C VAL A 82 14.73 -9.71 10.35
N LEU A 83 15.69 -10.44 10.92
CA LEU A 83 15.55 -11.88 11.19
C LEU A 83 14.52 -12.14 12.29
N ASP A 84 14.43 -11.24 13.26
CA ASP A 84 13.54 -11.34 14.41
C ASP A 84 12.12 -10.82 14.15
N LEU A 85 11.88 -10.15 13.01
CA LEU A 85 10.55 -9.63 12.68
C LEU A 85 9.51 -10.76 12.64
N PRO A 86 8.29 -10.54 13.18
CA PRO A 86 7.19 -11.49 13.08
C PRO A 86 6.88 -11.88 11.64
N ARG A 87 6.58 -13.17 11.40
CA ARG A 87 6.26 -13.72 10.06
C ARG A 87 5.09 -14.72 10.10
N ALA A 88 4.23 -14.62 11.12
CA ALA A 88 3.11 -15.54 11.33
C ALA A 88 2.01 -15.35 10.28
N SER A 89 1.66 -14.10 9.97
CA SER A 89 0.67 -13.76 8.93
C SER A 89 1.32 -13.26 7.63
N LEU A 90 0.55 -13.21 6.55
CA LEU A 90 1.00 -12.65 5.27
C LEU A 90 1.29 -11.14 5.41
N SER A 91 0.43 -10.39 6.12
CA SER A 91 0.63 -8.96 6.39
C SER A 91 1.97 -8.71 7.09
N GLN A 92 2.32 -9.51 8.09
CA GLN A 92 3.60 -9.43 8.81
C GLN A 92 4.79 -9.71 7.89
N ARG A 93 4.71 -10.74 7.02
CA ARG A 93 5.77 -11.04 6.05
C ARG A 93 5.97 -9.91 5.05
N LEU A 94 4.89 -9.29 4.58
CA LEU A 94 4.96 -8.14 3.68
C LEU A 94 5.61 -6.93 4.37
N VAL A 95 5.21 -6.61 5.60
CA VAL A 95 5.85 -5.55 6.40
C VAL A 95 7.34 -5.82 6.62
N ALA A 96 7.73 -7.08 6.85
CA ALA A 96 9.13 -7.45 7.00
C ALA A 96 9.95 -7.20 5.71
N GLU A 97 9.37 -7.47 4.54
CA GLU A 97 10.05 -7.16 3.27
C GLU A 97 10.06 -5.66 2.96
N LEU A 98 9.00 -4.90 3.30
CA LEU A 98 9.03 -3.43 3.24
C LEU A 98 10.15 -2.87 4.12
N TYR A 99 10.25 -3.35 5.36
CA TYR A 99 11.33 -2.97 6.28
C TYR A 99 12.71 -3.27 5.68
N ARG A 100 12.91 -4.42 5.04
CA ARG A 100 14.19 -4.76 4.37
C ARG A 100 14.57 -3.75 3.29
N VAL A 101 13.62 -3.37 2.43
CA VAL A 101 13.88 -2.39 1.36
C VAL A 101 14.20 -1.02 1.94
N LEU A 102 13.38 -0.53 2.87
CA LEU A 102 13.59 0.74 3.56
C LEU A 102 14.93 0.80 4.29
N ARG A 103 15.32 -0.31 4.94
CA ARG A 103 16.59 -0.44 5.66
C ARG A 103 17.78 -0.28 4.73
N VAL A 104 17.73 -0.80 3.51
CA VAL A 104 18.80 -0.59 2.51
C VAL A 104 18.93 0.90 2.19
N ALA A 105 17.82 1.57 1.88
CA ALA A 105 17.81 3.00 1.59
C ALA A 105 18.40 3.82 2.75
N TRP A 106 17.89 3.60 3.96
CA TRP A 106 18.35 4.30 5.17
C TRP A 106 19.82 4.00 5.49
N SER A 107 20.23 2.72 5.47
CA SER A 107 21.59 2.33 5.84
C SER A 107 22.63 2.93 4.89
N VAL A 108 22.32 3.01 3.60
CA VAL A 108 23.21 3.62 2.60
C VAL A 108 23.21 5.14 2.73
N ALA A 109 22.05 5.79 2.88
CA ALA A 109 21.93 7.25 2.95
C ALA A 109 22.80 7.87 4.06
N PHE A 110 23.02 7.15 5.16
CA PHE A 110 23.82 7.61 6.29
C PHE A 110 25.20 6.94 6.40
N ALA A 111 25.60 6.12 5.42
CA ALA A 111 26.91 5.49 5.42
C ALA A 111 27.98 6.41 4.79
N PRO A 112 29.22 6.46 5.33
CA PRO A 112 30.30 7.24 4.73
C PRO A 112 30.65 6.85 3.29
N GLN A 113 30.40 5.59 2.92
CA GLN A 113 30.60 5.05 1.57
C GLN A 113 29.28 4.86 0.81
N GLY A 114 28.21 5.53 1.26
CA GLY A 114 26.93 5.52 0.58
C GLY A 114 26.89 6.53 -0.55
N THR A 115 26.29 6.14 -1.67
CA THR A 115 26.07 7.00 -2.83
C THR A 115 24.61 6.89 -3.25
N ILE A 116 23.98 8.04 -3.50
CA ILE A 116 22.64 8.15 -4.06
C ILE A 116 22.77 8.99 -5.33
N ASP A 117 22.60 8.36 -6.48
CA ASP A 117 22.71 8.99 -7.79
C ASP A 117 21.40 8.81 -8.56
N ILE A 118 21.12 9.71 -9.51
CA ILE A 118 19.98 9.58 -10.42
C ILE A 118 20.53 9.45 -11.83
N ASP A 119 20.10 8.39 -12.53
CA ASP A 119 20.48 8.16 -13.92
C ASP A 119 19.32 7.52 -14.67
N ASP A 120 18.94 8.09 -15.82
CA ASP A 120 17.86 7.62 -16.69
C ASP A 120 16.53 7.36 -15.94
N GLY A 121 16.17 8.28 -15.04
CA GLY A 121 14.95 8.21 -14.22
C GLY A 121 14.99 7.15 -13.11
N ILE A 122 16.15 6.55 -12.83
CA ILE A 122 16.35 5.56 -11.77
C ILE A 122 17.21 6.18 -10.65
N VAL A 123 16.73 6.06 -9.42
CA VAL A 123 17.46 6.39 -8.20
C VAL A 123 18.30 5.17 -7.81
N ARG A 124 19.61 5.34 -7.82
CA ARG A 124 20.61 4.30 -7.52
C ARG A 124 21.17 4.54 -6.13
N ILE A 125 20.80 3.69 -5.19
CA ILE A 125 21.23 3.76 -3.79
C ILE A 125 22.17 2.58 -3.54
N LYS A 126 23.46 2.84 -3.38
CA LYS A 126 24.47 1.79 -3.18
C LYS A 126 25.54 2.21 -2.18
N GLY A 127 26.10 1.24 -1.47
CA GLY A 127 27.21 1.51 -0.56
C GLY A 127 27.69 0.27 0.17
N ILE A 128 28.83 0.41 0.85
CA ILE A 128 29.37 -0.64 1.72
C ILE A 128 29.02 -0.29 3.16
N VAL A 129 28.19 -1.11 3.79
CA VAL A 129 27.78 -0.96 5.18
C VAL A 129 28.22 -2.20 5.96
N ARG A 130 29.10 -2.02 6.94
CA ARG A 130 29.61 -3.11 7.82
C ARG A 130 30.16 -4.32 7.04
N LYS A 131 30.90 -4.06 5.95
CA LYS A 131 31.49 -5.05 5.02
C LYS A 131 30.48 -5.75 4.08
N THR A 132 29.24 -5.30 4.05
CA THR A 132 28.22 -5.77 3.12
C THR A 132 27.98 -4.74 2.02
N VAL A 133 27.88 -5.20 0.77
CA VAL A 133 27.43 -4.36 -0.35
C VAL A 133 25.90 -4.31 -0.35
N LEU A 134 25.34 -3.13 -0.13
CA LEU A 134 23.91 -2.87 -0.25
C LEU A 134 23.63 -2.16 -1.57
N THR A 135 22.57 -2.54 -2.26
CA THR A 135 22.17 -1.92 -3.54
C THR A 135 20.66 -1.90 -3.68
N LEU A 136 20.12 -0.76 -4.08
CA LEU A 136 18.73 -0.55 -4.46
C LEU A 136 18.70 0.42 -5.64
N ASP A 137 18.36 -0.11 -6.82
CA ASP A 137 18.05 0.70 -7.99
C ASP A 137 16.52 0.70 -8.14
N ILE A 138 15.90 1.87 -7.98
CA ILE A 138 14.44 2.02 -7.90
C ILE A 138 14.00 3.32 -8.58
N THR A 139 12.80 3.37 -9.14
CA THR A 139 12.24 4.64 -9.64
C THR A 139 11.85 5.56 -8.48
N PRO A 140 11.73 6.89 -8.70
CA PRO A 140 11.15 7.80 -7.71
C PRO A 140 9.75 7.38 -7.24
N MET A 141 8.92 6.83 -8.15
CA MET A 141 7.60 6.30 -7.81
C MET A 141 7.69 5.13 -6.81
N GLY A 142 8.69 4.25 -6.97
CA GLY A 142 8.93 3.17 -6.03
C GLY A 142 9.26 3.65 -4.61
N LEU A 143 10.01 4.75 -4.47
CA LEU A 143 10.28 5.38 -3.16
C LEU A 143 8.99 5.91 -2.51
N LEU A 144 8.13 6.56 -3.30
CA LEU A 144 6.84 7.06 -2.84
C LEU A 144 5.87 5.94 -2.45
N LEU A 145 5.89 4.83 -3.18
CA LEU A 145 5.12 3.65 -2.83
C LEU A 145 5.60 3.00 -1.54
N LEU A 146 6.91 2.94 -1.29
CA LEU A 146 7.48 2.45 -0.03
C LEU A 146 7.00 3.28 1.16
N GLU A 147 7.05 4.61 1.05
CA GLU A 147 6.54 5.51 2.07
C GLU A 147 5.04 5.30 2.29
N SER A 148 4.25 5.32 1.20
CA SER A 148 2.79 5.16 1.26
C SER A 148 2.37 3.82 1.87
N ALA A 149 3.01 2.72 1.46
CA ALA A 149 2.74 1.39 1.99
C ALA A 149 3.06 1.30 3.49
N THR A 150 4.13 1.97 3.92
CA THR A 150 4.54 2.01 5.33
C THR A 150 3.53 2.79 6.17
N VAL A 151 3.18 4.01 5.75
CA VAL A 151 2.17 4.83 6.41
C VAL A 151 0.84 4.08 6.48
N TRP A 152 0.40 3.48 5.38
CA TRP A 152 -0.82 2.69 5.34
C TRP A 152 -0.76 1.48 6.28
N SER A 153 0.36 0.76 6.33
CA SER A 153 0.52 -0.40 7.23
C SER A 153 0.40 -0.04 8.71
N LEU A 154 0.95 1.11 9.10
CA LEU A 154 0.88 1.63 10.47
C LEU A 154 -0.53 2.14 10.77
N ASP A 155 -1.15 2.81 9.80
CA ASP A 155 -2.52 3.28 9.90
C ASP A 155 -3.53 2.12 10.03
N ALA A 156 -3.31 1.03 9.30
CA ALA A 156 -4.18 -0.15 9.33
C ALA A 156 -4.35 -0.75 10.72
N LEU A 157 -3.44 -0.50 11.67
CA LEU A 157 -3.53 -0.99 13.05
C LEU A 157 -4.69 -0.37 13.84
N ARG A 158 -5.09 0.85 13.50
CA ARG A 158 -6.21 1.57 14.12
C ARG A 158 -7.50 1.51 13.29
N GLN A 159 -7.47 0.81 12.16
CA GLN A 159 -8.61 0.66 11.27
C GLN A 159 -9.35 -0.66 11.52
N PRO A 160 -10.66 -0.72 11.26
CA PRO A 160 -11.49 -1.90 11.51
C PRO A 160 -11.25 -3.03 10.50
N TYR A 161 -10.42 -2.84 9.46
CA TYR A 161 -10.22 -3.83 8.42
C TYR A 161 -9.58 -5.13 8.95
N PRO A 162 -10.04 -6.32 8.53
CA PRO A 162 -9.45 -7.61 8.91
C PRO A 162 -8.02 -7.80 8.39
N ASP A 163 -7.26 -8.74 8.97
CA ASP A 163 -5.90 -9.06 8.50
C ASP A 163 -5.86 -9.50 7.04
N ALA A 164 -6.86 -10.24 6.56
CA ALA A 164 -6.97 -10.66 5.16
C ALA A 164 -7.03 -9.44 4.22
N TYR A 165 -7.79 -8.41 4.59
CA TYR A 165 -7.86 -7.15 3.86
C TYR A 165 -6.53 -6.41 3.88
N VAL A 166 -5.89 -6.34 5.05
CA VAL A 166 -4.58 -5.71 5.23
C VAL A 166 -3.52 -6.39 4.36
N ALA A 167 -3.50 -7.72 4.36
CA ALA A 167 -2.62 -8.50 3.52
C ALA A 167 -2.90 -8.28 2.03
N ALA A 168 -4.16 -8.19 1.61
CA ALA A 168 -4.53 -7.93 0.21
C ALA A 168 -4.02 -6.55 -0.26
N MET A 169 -4.28 -5.50 0.53
CA MET A 169 -3.81 -4.15 0.24
C MET A 169 -2.28 -4.06 0.17
N LEU A 170 -1.59 -4.57 1.20
CA LEU A 170 -0.13 -4.58 1.25
C LEU A 170 0.48 -5.41 0.13
N SER A 171 -0.17 -6.49 -0.28
CA SER A 171 0.29 -7.29 -1.42
C SER A 171 0.30 -6.47 -2.70
N GLN A 172 -0.74 -5.67 -2.96
CA GLN A 172 -0.76 -4.81 -4.16
C GLN A 172 0.31 -3.73 -4.10
N TYR A 173 0.48 -3.07 -2.95
CA TYR A 173 1.61 -2.15 -2.76
C TYR A 173 2.95 -2.84 -3.02
N PHE A 174 3.15 -4.05 -2.50
CA PHE A 174 4.40 -4.77 -2.67
C PHE A 174 4.66 -5.17 -4.13
N PHE A 175 3.65 -5.68 -4.85
CA PHE A 175 3.81 -5.99 -6.27
C PHE A 175 4.15 -4.75 -7.10
N ASP A 176 3.51 -3.64 -6.78
CA ASP A 176 3.79 -2.35 -7.39
C ASP A 176 5.23 -1.91 -7.13
N ILE A 177 5.69 -1.96 -5.87
CA ILE A 177 7.07 -1.64 -5.47
C ILE A 177 8.07 -2.53 -6.20
N ILE A 178 7.83 -3.83 -6.30
CA ILE A 178 8.71 -4.76 -7.01
C ILE A 178 8.81 -4.40 -8.50
N GLY A 179 7.72 -3.93 -9.13
CA GLY A 179 7.76 -3.45 -10.51
C GLY A 179 8.65 -2.20 -10.71
N GLU A 180 8.76 -1.38 -9.66
CA GLU A 180 9.60 -0.18 -9.65
C GLU A 180 11.07 -0.46 -9.30
N ILE A 181 11.37 -1.58 -8.65
CA ILE A 181 12.74 -1.98 -8.31
C ILE A 181 13.42 -2.66 -9.51
N LYS A 182 14.51 -2.07 -10.00
CA LYS A 182 15.32 -2.60 -11.12
C LYS A 182 16.46 -3.48 -10.64
N ARG A 183 16.98 -3.22 -9.44
CA ARG A 183 18.01 -4.02 -8.79
C ARG A 183 17.86 -3.94 -7.28
N PHE A 184 18.04 -5.08 -6.62
CA PHE A 184 18.08 -5.15 -5.16
C PHE A 184 19.18 -6.12 -4.73
N ASN A 185 20.01 -5.69 -3.79
CA ASN A 185 20.96 -6.55 -3.09
C ASN A 185 21.02 -6.18 -1.61
N ASP A 186 20.82 -7.19 -0.78
CA ASP A 186 20.93 -7.11 0.66
C ASP A 186 21.60 -8.37 1.18
N GLU A 187 22.91 -8.31 1.45
CA GLU A 187 23.69 -9.47 1.92
C GLU A 187 23.56 -10.69 0.98
N ASP A 188 23.62 -10.45 -0.33
CA ASP A 188 23.44 -11.46 -1.38
C ASP A 188 22.06 -12.15 -1.37
N ARG A 189 21.07 -11.55 -0.71
CA ARG A 189 19.69 -12.04 -0.66
C ARG A 189 18.78 -11.16 -1.51
N ALA A 190 18.00 -11.83 -2.36
CA ALA A 190 16.89 -11.20 -3.06
C ALA A 190 15.71 -10.90 -2.10
N LEU A 191 14.77 -10.09 -2.60
CA LEU A 191 13.46 -9.93 -1.97
C LEU A 191 12.64 -11.21 -2.11
N TYR A 192 11.82 -11.48 -1.10
CA TYR A 192 10.90 -12.60 -1.17
C TYR A 192 9.84 -12.38 -2.25
N GLN A 193 9.55 -13.42 -3.03
CA GLN A 193 8.52 -13.39 -4.09
C GLN A 193 7.22 -14.00 -3.54
N PHE A 194 6.24 -13.15 -3.25
CA PHE A 194 4.92 -13.61 -2.82
C PHE A 194 4.10 -14.10 -4.02
N ARG A 195 3.31 -15.17 -3.82
CA ARG A 195 2.29 -15.54 -4.80
C ARG A 195 1.16 -14.51 -4.74
N ARG A 196 0.77 -13.97 -5.90
CA ARG A 196 -0.37 -13.06 -5.99
C ARG A 196 -1.65 -13.86 -5.78
N THR A 197 -2.33 -13.62 -4.67
CA THR A 197 -3.58 -14.33 -4.30
C THR A 197 -4.82 -13.79 -5.01
N GLY A 198 -4.70 -12.69 -5.74
CA GLY A 198 -5.80 -12.09 -6.49
C GLY A 198 -5.46 -10.68 -6.99
N ARG A 199 -6.36 -10.12 -7.79
CA ARG A 199 -6.37 -8.69 -8.09
C ARG A 199 -7.12 -8.00 -6.97
N PHE A 200 -6.59 -6.89 -6.47
CA PHE A 200 -7.22 -6.06 -5.46
C PHE A 200 -6.94 -4.61 -5.88
N ASN A 201 -7.96 -3.78 -5.99
CA ASN A 201 -7.75 -2.40 -6.40
C ASN A 201 -7.48 -1.54 -5.17
N ARG A 202 -6.28 -0.93 -5.12
CA ARG A 202 -5.86 -0.04 -4.02
C ARG A 202 -6.04 1.46 -4.31
N HIS A 203 -6.33 1.84 -5.55
CA HIS A 203 -6.32 3.24 -5.96
C HIS A 203 -7.63 3.97 -5.66
N ALA A 204 -8.75 3.25 -5.73
CA ALA A 204 -10.06 3.72 -5.34
C ALA A 204 -10.79 2.59 -4.60
N ARG A 205 -11.58 2.92 -3.58
CA ARG A 205 -12.49 2.00 -2.89
C ARG A 205 -13.84 2.69 -2.71
N PHE A 206 -14.92 1.97 -2.94
CA PHE A 206 -16.27 2.43 -2.67
C PHE A 206 -16.80 1.70 -1.44
N ASP A 207 -17.36 2.41 -0.47
CA ASP A 207 -17.93 1.74 0.69
C ASP A 207 -19.44 1.54 0.53
N CYS A 208 -19.92 0.35 0.86
CA CYS A 208 -21.34 0.01 0.85
C CYS A 208 -21.74 -0.56 2.22
N ASP A 209 -22.57 0.17 2.96
CA ASP A 209 -23.10 -0.22 4.28
C ASP A 209 -24.55 -0.71 4.25
N ASN A 210 -25.16 -0.78 3.07
CA ASN A 210 -26.49 -1.36 2.83
C ASN A 210 -26.50 -2.45 1.74
N PRO A 211 -25.55 -3.40 1.70
CA PRO A 211 -25.66 -4.51 0.78
C PRO A 211 -26.89 -5.36 1.13
N LYS A 212 -27.62 -5.82 0.11
CA LYS A 212 -28.54 -6.93 0.28
C LYS A 212 -27.71 -8.21 0.33
N ALA A 213 -27.66 -8.84 1.50
CA ALA A 213 -26.87 -10.02 1.74
C ALA A 213 -27.70 -11.10 2.43
N GLU A 214 -27.62 -12.34 1.93
CA GLU A 214 -28.38 -13.48 2.43
C GLU A 214 -27.47 -14.70 2.58
N VAL A 215 -27.74 -15.55 3.57
CA VAL A 215 -27.03 -16.81 3.75
C VAL A 215 -27.79 -17.91 3.01
N GLU A 216 -27.20 -18.43 1.94
CA GLU A 216 -27.76 -19.46 1.08
C GLU A 216 -26.91 -20.74 1.20
N GLY A 217 -27.36 -21.70 2.01
CA GLY A 217 -26.60 -22.92 2.29
C GLY A 217 -25.24 -22.62 2.91
N ASP A 218 -24.16 -22.98 2.20
CA ASP A 218 -22.78 -22.80 2.64
C ASP A 218 -22.13 -21.48 2.15
N PHE A 219 -22.92 -20.56 1.61
CA PHE A 219 -22.44 -19.29 1.06
C PHE A 219 -23.16 -18.08 1.65
N LEU A 220 -22.43 -16.98 1.80
CA LEU A 220 -22.99 -15.63 1.92
C LEU A 220 -23.12 -15.05 0.51
N ARG A 221 -24.34 -14.76 0.07
CA ARG A 221 -24.67 -14.16 -1.22
C ARG A 221 -24.87 -12.66 -1.03
N ILE A 222 -24.20 -11.83 -1.81
CA ILE A 222 -24.39 -10.38 -1.87
C ILE A 222 -24.96 -10.04 -3.25
N GLU A 223 -26.10 -9.35 -3.28
CA GLU A 223 -26.72 -8.91 -4.53
C GLU A 223 -25.90 -7.76 -5.14
N ILE A 224 -25.24 -8.03 -6.27
CA ILE A 224 -24.47 -7.03 -7.02
C ILE A 224 -25.11 -6.82 -8.39
N SER A 225 -25.63 -5.61 -8.60
CA SER A 225 -26.17 -5.18 -9.89
C SER A 225 -25.15 -5.41 -11.01
N PRO A 226 -25.56 -5.87 -12.21
CA PRO A 226 -24.66 -6.10 -13.33
C PRO A 226 -23.71 -4.94 -13.64
N LEU A 227 -24.15 -3.70 -13.40
CA LEU A 227 -23.34 -2.49 -13.59
C LEU A 227 -22.08 -2.46 -12.71
N TYR A 228 -22.16 -3.00 -11.49
CA TYR A 228 -21.10 -2.92 -10.48
C TYR A 228 -20.31 -4.23 -10.32
N ARG A 229 -20.48 -5.20 -11.23
CA ARG A 229 -19.86 -6.53 -11.10
C ARG A 229 -18.37 -6.56 -11.42
N ASP A 230 -17.84 -5.60 -12.17
CA ASP A 230 -16.41 -5.56 -12.49
C ASP A 230 -15.62 -4.98 -11.30
N PRO A 231 -14.86 -5.81 -10.56
CA PRO A 231 -14.13 -5.36 -9.37
C PRO A 231 -12.97 -4.41 -9.70
N ALA A 232 -12.49 -4.41 -10.95
CA ALA A 232 -11.43 -3.50 -11.37
C ALA A 232 -11.97 -2.06 -11.52
N LEU A 233 -13.21 -1.91 -12.02
CA LEU A 233 -13.89 -0.63 -12.18
C LEU A 233 -14.61 -0.17 -10.90
N TYR A 234 -15.23 -1.11 -10.18
CA TYR A 234 -16.01 -0.86 -8.97
C TYR A 234 -15.49 -1.68 -7.79
N PRO A 235 -14.34 -1.28 -7.21
CA PRO A 235 -13.78 -1.92 -6.03
C PRO A 235 -14.56 -1.56 -4.76
N ILE A 236 -15.65 -2.29 -4.53
CA ILE A 236 -16.57 -2.06 -3.42
C ILE A 236 -16.12 -2.84 -2.17
N ASP A 237 -16.14 -2.17 -1.03
CA ASP A 237 -16.05 -2.73 0.31
C ASP A 237 -17.45 -2.87 0.89
N PHE A 238 -17.92 -4.11 1.04
CA PHE A 238 -19.22 -4.41 1.64
C PHE A 238 -19.09 -4.53 3.16
N PHE A 239 -19.81 -3.68 3.88
CA PHE A 239 -19.94 -3.73 5.34
C PHE A 239 -21.22 -4.52 5.66
N VAL A 240 -21.05 -5.77 6.08
CA VAL A 240 -22.15 -6.74 6.22
C VAL A 240 -22.25 -7.21 7.67
N MET A 241 -23.45 -7.17 8.22
CA MET A 241 -23.77 -7.80 9.51
C MET A 241 -24.21 -9.24 9.28
N VAL A 242 -23.46 -10.20 9.85
CA VAL A 242 -23.81 -11.62 9.81
C VAL A 242 -23.65 -12.18 11.22
N ARG A 243 -24.72 -12.76 11.79
CA ARG A 243 -24.73 -13.33 13.16
C ARG A 243 -24.18 -12.34 14.20
N ASP A 244 -24.73 -11.12 14.19
CA ASP A 244 -24.36 -10.03 15.12
C ASP A 244 -22.86 -9.66 15.10
N THR A 245 -22.18 -9.94 13.99
CA THR A 245 -20.78 -9.58 13.78
C THR A 245 -20.62 -8.82 12.47
N LEU A 246 -19.88 -7.73 12.52
CA LEU A 246 -19.53 -6.95 11.35
C LEU A 246 -18.39 -7.62 10.56
N HIS A 247 -18.61 -7.75 9.25
CA HIS A 247 -17.63 -8.21 8.29
C HIS A 247 -17.39 -7.11 7.25
N ILE A 248 -16.13 -6.96 6.84
CA ILE A 248 -15.75 -6.03 5.77
C ILE A 248 -15.20 -6.88 4.62
N ILE A 249 -16.05 -7.08 3.62
CA ILE A 249 -15.80 -8.03 2.53
C ILE A 249 -15.57 -7.23 1.25
N PRO A 250 -14.33 -7.20 0.72
CA PRO A 250 -14.08 -6.57 -0.56
C PRO A 250 -14.72 -7.40 -1.68
N VAL A 251 -15.23 -6.72 -2.71
CA VAL A 251 -15.83 -7.38 -3.88
C VAL A 251 -14.86 -8.39 -4.54
N GLU A 252 -13.55 -8.15 -4.46
CA GLU A 252 -12.52 -9.05 -4.98
C GLU A 252 -12.41 -10.40 -4.24
N ALA A 253 -13.02 -10.51 -3.04
CA ALA A 253 -13.13 -11.77 -2.31
C ALA A 253 -14.32 -12.62 -2.77
N LEU A 254 -15.23 -12.07 -3.58
CA LEU A 254 -16.45 -12.73 -4.01
C LEU A 254 -16.24 -13.44 -5.35
N THR A 255 -16.87 -14.60 -5.52
CA THR A 255 -17.05 -15.26 -6.82
C THR A 255 -18.51 -15.19 -7.20
N ASP A 256 -18.82 -14.46 -8.28
CA ASP A 256 -20.20 -14.18 -8.72
C ASP A 256 -21.11 -13.63 -7.61
N GLY A 257 -20.56 -12.79 -6.71
CA GLY A 257 -21.29 -12.23 -5.57
C GLY A 257 -21.46 -13.18 -4.39
N ALA A 258 -20.84 -14.36 -4.40
CA ALA A 258 -20.86 -15.31 -3.29
C ALA A 258 -19.50 -15.41 -2.57
N LEU A 259 -19.55 -15.54 -1.25
CA LEU A 259 -18.42 -15.86 -0.38
C LEU A 259 -18.72 -17.19 0.35
N PRO A 260 -17.83 -18.19 0.31
CA PRO A 260 -18.03 -19.39 1.12
C PRO A 260 -18.02 -19.04 2.62
N LEU A 261 -18.97 -19.57 3.40
CA LEU A 261 -19.07 -19.26 4.84
C LEU A 261 -17.82 -19.65 5.63
N VAL A 262 -17.11 -20.69 5.18
CA VAL A 262 -15.81 -21.11 5.76
C VAL A 262 -14.73 -20.04 5.64
N GLU A 263 -14.90 -19.05 4.76
CA GLU A 263 -13.98 -17.92 4.60
C GLU A 263 -14.44 -16.67 5.33
N LEU A 264 -15.68 -16.64 5.83
CA LEU A 264 -16.30 -15.44 6.43
C LEU A 264 -15.48 -14.89 7.59
N ASP A 265 -14.97 -15.76 8.46
CA ASP A 265 -14.18 -15.36 9.64
C ASP A 265 -12.89 -14.60 9.27
N LYS A 266 -12.32 -14.84 8.07
CA LYS A 266 -11.15 -14.10 7.58
C LYS A 266 -11.46 -12.62 7.35
N TRP A 267 -12.73 -12.29 7.14
CA TRP A 267 -13.23 -10.96 6.81
C TRP A 267 -13.89 -10.25 8.00
N ARG A 268 -13.84 -10.84 9.19
CA ARG A 268 -14.38 -10.26 10.42
C ARG A 268 -13.68 -8.94 10.79
N ALA A 269 -14.46 -7.88 10.97
CA ALA A 269 -13.92 -6.57 11.32
C ALA A 269 -13.21 -6.58 12.68
N ARG A 270 -12.10 -5.85 12.79
CA ARG A 270 -11.34 -5.61 14.02
C ARG A 270 -11.96 -4.46 14.82
N VAL A 271 -13.14 -4.69 15.37
CA VAL A 271 -13.84 -3.73 16.24
C VAL A 271 -14.08 -4.32 17.64
N PRO A 272 -13.94 -3.55 18.73
CA PRO A 272 -13.92 -4.10 20.10
C PRO A 272 -15.20 -4.84 20.52
N ASP A 273 -16.36 -4.35 20.10
CA ASP A 273 -17.68 -4.91 20.39
C ASP A 273 -18.23 -5.81 19.28
N GLY A 274 -17.42 -6.05 18.24
CA GLY A 274 -17.80 -6.85 17.08
C GLY A 274 -18.68 -6.14 16.05
N VAL A 275 -19.19 -4.92 16.32
CA VAL A 275 -20.25 -4.31 15.49
C VAL A 275 -20.06 -2.82 15.20
N THR A 276 -19.44 -2.05 16.10
CA THR A 276 -19.41 -0.58 16.00
C THR A 276 -18.15 -0.08 15.30
N LEU A 277 -18.36 0.62 14.18
CA LEU A 277 -17.28 1.29 13.45
C LEU A 277 -16.75 2.52 14.20
N PRO A 278 -15.45 2.85 14.05
CA PRO A 278 -14.89 4.08 14.59
C PRO A 278 -15.57 5.34 14.05
N ALA A 279 -15.66 6.40 14.86
CA ALA A 279 -16.32 7.65 14.48
C ALA A 279 -15.75 8.30 13.20
N SER A 280 -14.48 8.04 12.86
CA SER A 280 -13.85 8.50 11.61
C SER A 280 -14.53 7.97 10.35
N PHE A 281 -15.28 6.86 10.42
CA PHE A 281 -16.02 6.30 9.29
C PHE A 281 -17.38 6.99 9.05
N ARG A 282 -17.87 7.81 9.98
CA ARG A 282 -19.20 8.46 9.86
C ARG A 282 -19.35 9.27 8.57
N GLN A 283 -18.28 9.95 8.14
CA GLN A 283 -18.29 10.77 6.92
C GLN A 283 -18.38 9.94 5.63
N ARG A 284 -18.01 8.65 5.68
CA ARG A 284 -18.05 7.73 4.53
C ARG A 284 -19.46 7.21 4.25
N PHE A 285 -20.31 7.18 5.28
CA PHE A 285 -21.66 6.59 5.25
C PHE A 285 -22.77 7.61 5.51
N TRP A 286 -22.54 8.87 5.16
CA TRP A 286 -23.58 9.88 5.33
C TRP A 286 -24.76 9.58 4.41
N ARG A 287 -25.96 9.54 4.99
CA ARG A 287 -27.22 9.48 4.25
C ARG A 287 -28.00 10.75 4.52
N GLU A 288 -28.67 11.26 3.50
CA GLU A 288 -29.69 12.27 3.71
C GLU A 288 -30.77 11.67 4.61
N VAL A 289 -31.01 12.28 5.77
CA VAL A 289 -32.12 11.90 6.63
C VAL A 289 -33.36 12.48 5.97
N PRO A 290 -34.27 11.67 5.41
CA PRO A 290 -35.45 12.20 4.75
C PRO A 290 -36.23 13.04 5.76
N ALA A 291 -36.50 14.30 5.42
CA ALA A 291 -37.30 15.17 6.27
C ALA A 291 -38.71 14.56 6.38
N ILE A 292 -39.19 14.39 7.61
CA ILE A 292 -40.57 13.98 7.89
C ILE A 292 -41.46 15.02 7.18
N ASN A 293 -42.18 14.60 6.12
CA ASN A 293 -43.06 15.39 5.22
C ASN A 293 -42.52 15.81 3.83
N GLN A 294 -41.40 15.28 3.33
CA GLN A 294 -41.13 15.39 1.89
C GLN A 294 -42.04 14.43 1.09
N PRO A 295 -42.86 14.94 0.13
CA PRO A 295 -43.62 14.05 -0.76
C PRO A 295 -42.63 13.25 -1.61
N MET A 296 -42.79 11.92 -1.63
CA MET A 296 -42.05 11.05 -2.54
C MET A 296 -42.40 11.44 -3.98
N THR A 297 -41.44 11.99 -4.71
CA THR A 297 -41.51 12.16 -6.17
C THR A 297 -41.04 10.91 -6.89
#